data_AF-A0A1I2K5N6-F1
#
_entry.id   AF-A0A1I2K5N6-F1
#
_cell.length_a   1.000
_cell.length_b   1.000
_cell.length_c   1.000
_cell.angle_alpha   90.00
_cell.angle_beta   90.00
_cell.angle_gamma   90.00
#
_symmetry.space_group_name_H-M   'P 1'
#
loop_
_entity.id
_entity.type
_entity.pdbx_description
1 polymer ?
#
loop_
_entity_poly.entity_id
_entity_poly.type
_entity_poly.pdbx_seq_one_letter_code
_entity_poly.pdbx_strand_id
1 'polypeptide(L)'
;MEIGLIISEFKKIVEQIYGERLSKVILYGSQARGEAKPDSDIDLLVVLKDEHISLIKEIRTINQKVIDLILQYDKPISFLPVTQTKFETHKSPLFYFIRKEGKEV
;
A
#
# COMPACT_ATOMS: atom_id res chain seq x y z
N MET A 1 15.96 9.28 2.69
CA MET A 1 16.11 8.60 3.99
C MET A 1 14.78 8.49 4.73
N GLU A 2 13.95 9.53 4.74
CA GLU A 2 12.67 9.55 5.48
C GLU A 2 11.58 8.62 4.91
N ILE A 3 11.36 8.62 3.58
CA ILE A 3 10.30 7.81 2.95
C ILE A 3 10.48 6.29 3.20
N GLY A 4 11.72 5.80 3.21
CA GLY A 4 12.00 4.39 3.50
C GLY A 4 11.60 3.98 4.92
N LEU A 5 11.72 4.89 5.89
CA LEU A 5 11.25 4.66 7.26
C LEU A 5 9.73 4.62 7.32
N ILE A 6 9.05 5.58 6.68
CA ILE A 6 7.57 5.62 6.63
C ILE A 6 7.01 4.34 6.00
N ILE A 7 7.60 3.88 4.89
CA ILE A 7 7.18 2.64 4.23
C ILE A 7 7.42 1.43 5.15
N SER A 8 8.56 1.38 5.85
CA SER A 8 8.86 0.29 6.78
C SER A 8 7.88 0.26 7.96
N GLU A 9 7.52 1.42 8.51
CA GLU A 9 6.54 1.52 9.60
C GLU A 9 5.14 1.15 9.13
N PHE A 10 4.72 1.63 7.96
CA PHE A 10 3.45 1.22 7.35
C PHE A 10 3.40 -0.30 7.13
N LYS A 11 4.48 -0.89 6.60
CA LYS A 11 4.58 -2.33 6.37
C LYS A 11 4.40 -3.10 7.68
N LYS A 12 5.09 -2.70 8.75
CA LYS A 12 4.94 -3.32 10.07
C LYS A 12 3.50 -3.23 10.59
N ILE A 13 2.84 -2.09 10.40
CA ILE A 13 1.43 -1.92 10.80
C ILE A 13 0.54 -2.93 10.06
N VAL A 14 0.67 -3.05 8.72
CA VAL A 14 -0.18 -3.98 7.96
C VAL A 14 0.18 -5.45 8.22
N GLU A 15 1.45 -5.77 8.46
CA GLU A 15 1.89 -7.09 8.92
C GLU A 15 1.24 -7.46 10.26
N GLN A 16 1.15 -6.53 11.21
CA GLN A 16 0.47 -6.75 12.49
C GLN A 16 -1.04 -6.90 12.35
N ILE A 17 -1.68 -6.16 11.43
CA ILE A 17 -3.13 -6.26 11.19
C ILE A 17 -3.50 -7.60 10.55
N TYR A 18 -2.72 -8.04 9.56
CA TYR A 18 -3.13 -9.10 8.66
C TYR A 18 -2.39 -10.43 8.88
N GLY A 19 -1.16 -10.41 9.41
CA GLY A 19 -0.33 -11.59 9.61
C GLY A 19 -0.28 -12.46 8.35
N GLU A 20 -0.66 -13.72 8.49
CA GLU A 20 -0.70 -14.69 7.39
C GLU A 20 -1.60 -14.30 6.21
N ARG A 21 -2.59 -13.42 6.42
CA ARG A 21 -3.47 -12.90 5.36
C ARG A 21 -2.72 -11.94 4.43
N LEU A 22 -1.62 -11.32 4.88
CA LEU A 22 -0.83 -10.44 4.04
C LEU A 22 -0.01 -11.27 3.04
N SER A 23 -0.16 -10.97 1.75
CA SER A 23 0.66 -11.55 0.68
C SER A 23 1.90 -10.69 0.45
N LYS A 24 1.70 -9.39 0.19
CA LYS A 24 2.78 -8.43 -0.08
C LYS A 24 2.29 -6.99 0.02
N VAL A 25 3.23 -6.06 0.16
CA VAL A 25 3.01 -4.61 0.03
C VAL A 25 3.82 -4.12 -1.17
N ILE A 26 3.20 -3.33 -2.04
CA ILE A 26 3.85 -2.81 -3.23
C ILE A 26 3.78 -1.29 -3.24
N LEU A 27 4.94 -0.63 -3.26
CA LEU A 27 5.06 0.78 -3.57
C LEU A 27 4.82 1.00 -5.06
N TYR A 28 3.93 1.91 -5.41
CA TYR A 28 3.69 2.32 -6.79
C TYR A 28 3.68 3.85 -6.93
N GLY A 29 3.23 4.34 -8.07
CA GLY A 29 3.09 5.78 -8.31
C GLY A 29 4.44 6.48 -8.52
N SER A 30 4.46 7.80 -8.27
CA SER A 30 5.63 8.65 -8.53
C SER A 30 6.85 8.23 -7.71
N GLN A 31 6.64 7.72 -6.49
CA GLN A 31 7.70 7.23 -5.61
C GLN A 31 8.40 6.00 -6.19
N ALA A 32 7.64 5.05 -6.76
CA ALA A 32 8.22 3.87 -7.39
C ALA A 32 9.03 4.22 -8.65
N ARG A 33 8.53 5.18 -9.45
CA ARG A 33 9.17 5.64 -10.70
C ARG A 33 10.36 6.58 -10.50
N GLY A 34 10.56 7.12 -9.29
CA GLY A 34 11.61 8.13 -9.04
C GLY A 34 11.26 9.53 -9.56
N GLU A 35 9.97 9.78 -9.83
CA GLU A 35 9.45 11.07 -10.32
C GLU A 35 8.77 11.88 -9.20
N ALA A 36 8.88 11.41 -7.96
CA ALA A 36 8.25 12.04 -6.81
C ALA A 36 8.85 13.42 -6.53
N LYS A 37 7.96 14.39 -6.32
CA LYS A 37 8.28 15.70 -5.77
C LYS A 37 8.27 15.65 -4.23
N PRO A 38 8.85 16.64 -3.54
CA PRO A 38 8.89 16.66 -2.07
C PRO A 38 7.52 16.53 -1.40
N ASP A 39 6.45 16.99 -2.04
CA ASP A 39 5.05 16.94 -1.60
C ASP A 39 4.29 15.69 -2.04
N SER A 40 4.88 14.83 -2.89
CA SER A 40 4.18 13.67 -3.47
C SER A 40 3.78 12.63 -2.43
N ASP A 41 2.56 12.14 -2.52
CA ASP A 41 2.01 11.06 -1.70
C ASP A 41 2.85 9.77 -1.79
N ILE A 42 2.70 8.90 -0.78
CA ILE A 42 3.22 7.54 -0.78
C ILE A 42 2.08 6.59 -1.15
N ASP A 43 2.14 6.02 -2.35
CA ASP A 43 1.12 5.10 -2.88
C ASP A 43 1.46 3.63 -2.63
N LEU A 44 0.64 2.92 -1.85
CA LEU A 44 0.89 1.54 -1.42
C LEU A 44 -0.28 0.60 -1.78
N LEU A 45 0.03 -0.49 -2.48
CA LEU A 45 -0.92 -1.58 -2.69
C LEU A 45 -0.74 -2.62 -1.58
N VAL A 46 -1.81 -2.98 -0.89
CA VAL A 46 -1.81 -4.04 0.13
C VAL A 46 -2.48 -5.26 -0.47
N VAL A 47 -1.70 -6.30 -0.75
CA VAL A 47 -2.20 -7.52 -1.38
C VAL A 47 -2.49 -8.56 -0.30
N LEU A 48 -3.73 -9.01 -0.23
CA LEU A 48 -4.23 -9.98 0.75
C LEU A 48 -4.49 -11.34 0.09
N LYS A 49 -4.19 -12.43 0.79
CA LYS A 49 -4.39 -13.80 0.32
C LYS A 49 -5.86 -14.24 0.32
N ASP A 50 -6.73 -13.45 0.93
CA ASP A 50 -8.18 -13.69 0.95
C ASP A 50 -8.76 -13.80 -0.46
N GLU A 51 -9.73 -14.70 -0.65
CA GLU A 51 -10.50 -14.80 -1.90
C GLU A 51 -11.41 -13.58 -2.11
N HIS A 52 -11.94 -13.05 -1.00
CA HIS A 52 -12.86 -11.92 -0.97
C HIS A 52 -12.56 -11.00 0.22
N ILE A 53 -12.63 -9.69 -0.02
CA ILE A 53 -12.49 -8.67 1.04
C ILE A 53 -13.60 -7.63 0.92
N SER A 54 -13.95 -7.01 2.05
CA SER A 54 -14.74 -5.78 2.05
C SER A 54 -13.79 -4.59 1.99
N LEU A 55 -13.67 -3.96 0.81
CA LEU A 55 -12.77 -2.84 0.58
C LEU A 55 -12.92 -1.74 1.65
N ILE A 56 -14.16 -1.37 2.00
CA ILE A 56 -14.47 -0.33 3.00
C ILE A 56 -13.97 -0.76 4.39
N LYS A 57 -14.19 -2.03 4.78
CA LYS A 57 -13.73 -2.54 6.06
C LYS A 57 -12.20 -2.53 6.15
N GLU A 58 -11.52 -2.95 5.09
CA GLU A 58 -10.06 -2.99 5.08
C GLU A 58 -9.47 -1.57 5.10
N ILE A 59 -10.02 -0.64 4.31
CA ILE A 59 -9.61 0.76 4.34
C ILE A 59 -9.77 1.36 5.74
N ARG A 60 -10.92 1.14 6.39
CA ARG A 60 -11.17 1.65 7.74
C ARG A 60 -10.20 1.05 8.76
N THR A 61 -9.89 -0.24 8.64
CA THR A 61 -9.01 -0.94 9.58
C THR A 61 -7.57 -0.44 9.49
N ILE A 62 -7.05 -0.28 8.27
CA ILE A 62 -5.70 0.28 8.06
C ILE A 62 -5.65 1.75 8.49
N ASN A 63 -6.64 2.56 8.10
CA ASN A 63 -6.68 3.99 8.46
C ASN A 63 -6.63 4.25 9.97
N GLN A 64 -7.31 3.41 10.77
CA GLN A 64 -7.28 3.53 12.23
C GLN A 64 -5.88 3.38 12.85
N LYS A 65 -4.94 2.76 12.13
CA LYS A 65 -3.57 2.53 12.60
C LYS A 65 -2.55 3.45 11.92
N VAL A 66 -2.81 3.82 10.67
CA VAL A 66 -1.89 4.61 9.85
C VAL A 66 -2.07 6.12 10.07
N ILE A 67 -3.18 6.57 10.65
CA ILE A 67 -3.41 8.01 10.88
C ILE A 67 -2.33 8.65 11.75
N ASP A 68 -1.87 7.98 12.81
CA ASP A 68 -0.81 8.50 13.68
C ASP A 68 0.52 8.62 12.91
N LEU A 69 0.80 7.68 11.99
CA LEU A 69 1.97 7.70 11.13
C LEU A 69 1.91 8.88 10.15
N ILE A 70 0.75 9.11 9.52
CA ILE A 70 0.54 10.25 8.61
C ILE A 70 0.77 11.57 9.34
N LEU A 71 0.23 11.70 10.56
CA LEU A 71 0.37 12.91 11.38
C LEU A 71 1.81 13.11 11.88
N GLN A 72 2.50 12.03 12.26
CA GLN A 72 3.88 12.08 12.76
C GLN A 72 4.86 12.60 11.69
N TYR A 73 4.67 12.19 10.44
CA TYR A 73 5.58 12.52 9.33
C TYR A 73 5.07 13.65 8.43
N ASP A 74 3.87 14.18 8.69
CA ASP A 74 3.17 15.17 7.85
C ASP A 74 3.22 14.80 6.36
N LYS A 75 3.02 13.50 6.07
CA LYS A 75 3.17 12.94 4.73
C LYS A 75 1.93 12.13 4.34
N PRO A 76 1.24 12.49 3.24
CA PRO A 76 0.08 11.72 2.79
C PRO A 76 0.49 10.30 2.40
N ILE A 77 -0.23 9.31 2.93
CA ILE A 77 -0.10 7.90 2.57
C ILE A 77 -1.42 7.45 1.98
N SER A 78 -1.39 7.12 0.68
CA SER A 78 -2.51 6.56 -0.06
C SER A 78 -2.32 5.05 -0.16
N PHE A 79 -3.35 4.28 0.15
CA PHE A 79 -3.25 2.83 0.07
C PHE A 79 -4.52 2.15 -0.45
N LEU A 80 -4.33 1.01 -1.11
CA LEU A 80 -5.41 0.22 -1.71
C LEU A 80 -5.29 -1.26 -1.33
N PRO A 81 -6.18 -1.79 -0.47
CA PRO A 81 -6.23 -3.21 -0.20
C PRO A 81 -6.94 -3.97 -1.33
N VAL A 82 -6.33 -5.06 -1.79
CA VAL A 82 -6.84 -5.92 -2.85
C VAL A 82 -6.58 -7.39 -2.53
N THR A 83 -7.42 -8.28 -3.01
CA THR A 83 -7.12 -9.72 -3.03
C THR A 83 -6.03 -10.03 -4.05
N GLN A 84 -5.19 -11.03 -3.78
CA GLN A 84 -4.15 -11.51 -4.69
C GLN A 84 -4.74 -11.90 -6.06
N THR A 85 -5.85 -12.65 -6.07
CA THR A 85 -6.52 -13.05 -7.32
C THR A 85 -6.94 -11.85 -8.16
N LYS A 86 -7.55 -10.83 -7.55
CA LYS A 86 -7.90 -9.58 -8.26
C LYS A 86 -6.65 -8.88 -8.79
N PHE A 87 -5.60 -8.76 -7.98
CA PHE A 87 -4.37 -8.11 -8.42
C PHE A 87 -3.74 -8.81 -9.62
N GLU A 88 -3.81 -10.15 -9.71
CA GLU A 88 -3.21 -10.97 -10.76
C GLU A 88 -4.08 -11.15 -12.01
N THR A 89 -5.40 -11.11 -11.89
CA THR A 89 -6.33 -11.43 -13.00
C THR A 89 -7.02 -10.21 -13.61
N HIS A 90 -7.30 -9.15 -12.83
CA HIS A 90 -8.01 -7.99 -13.36
C HIS A 90 -7.14 -7.18 -14.31
N LYS A 91 -7.66 -6.94 -15.51
CA LYS A 91 -7.07 -6.07 -16.52
C LYS A 91 -7.51 -4.61 -16.29
N SER A 92 -6.89 -3.97 -15.31
CA SER A 92 -7.03 -2.53 -15.05
C SER A 92 -5.74 -1.81 -15.44
N PRO A 93 -5.81 -0.61 -16.05
CA PRO A 93 -4.62 0.21 -16.30
C PRO A 93 -3.77 0.39 -15.03
N LEU A 94 -4.41 0.59 -13.88
CA LEU A 94 -3.72 0.71 -12.59
C LEU A 94 -2.88 -0.54 -12.28
N PHE A 95 -3.48 -1.72 -12.30
CA PHE A 95 -2.76 -2.96 -11.99
C PHE A 95 -1.70 -3.29 -13.03
N TYR A 96 -1.92 -2.95 -14.30
CA TYR A 96 -0.90 -3.09 -15.34
C TYR A 96 0.37 -2.31 -14.97
N PHE A 97 0.24 -1.02 -14.63
CA PHE A 97 1.39 -0.20 -14.23
C PHE A 97 2.00 -0.66 -12.90
N ILE A 98 1.20 -1.01 -11.89
CA ILE A 98 1.72 -1.51 -10.61
C ILE A 98 2.53 -2.79 -10.81
N ARG A 99 2.08 -3.73 -11.65
CA ARG A 99 2.85 -4.96 -11.94
C ARG A 99 4.15 -4.68 -12.70
N LYS A 100 4.16 -3.66 -13.56
CA LYS A 100 5.30 -3.32 -14.41
C LYS A 100 6.36 -2.48 -13.68
N GLU A 101 5.93 -1.57 -12.83
CA GLU A 101 6.77 -0.50 -12.27
C GLU A 101 6.77 -0.49 -10.73
N GLY A 102 5.84 -1.19 -10.10
CA GLY A 102 5.74 -1.28 -8.65
C GLY A 102 6.92 -2.05 -8.04
N LYS A 103 7.26 -1.67 -6.81
CA LYS A 103 8.35 -2.28 -6.04
C LYS A 103 7.78 -2.92 -4.80
N GLU A 104 8.00 -4.22 -4.63
CA GLU A 104 7.68 -4.89 -3.38
C GLU A 104 8.58 -4.34 -2.27
N VAL A 105 8.00 -4.02 -1.12
CA VAL A 105 8.66 -3.35 0.02
C VAL A 105 8.55 -4.15 1.30
#